data_AF-A0A966WPW5-F1
#
_entry.id   AF-A0A966WPW5-F1
#
_cell.length_a   1.000
_cell.length_b   1.000
_cell.length_c   1.000
_cell.angle_alpha   90.00
_cell.angle_beta   90.00
_cell.angle_gamma   90.00
#
_symmetry.space_group_name_H-M   'P 1'
#
loop_
_entity.id
_entity.type
_entity.pdbx_description
1 polymer ?
#
loop_
_entity_poly.entity_id
_entity_poly.type
_entity_poly.pdbx_seq_one_letter_code
_entity_poly.pdbx_strand_id
1 'polypeptide(L)' 'MIVADMVMAALRAAGARCLFGLPGGGSSLDLMAAARAEGMAFYLARTETGAAIMAGAMA' A
#
# COMPACT_ATOMS: atom_id res chain seq x y z
N MET A 1 -5.84 8.70 -13.71
CA MET A 1 -4.57 7.98 -13.87
C MET A 1 -3.44 8.92 -13.48
N ILE A 2 -2.93 8.78 -12.26
CA ILE A 2 -1.80 9.51 -11.68
C ILE A 2 -0.64 8.53 -11.39
N VAL A 3 0.49 9.03 -10.90
CA VAL A 3 1.67 8.19 -10.57
C VAL A 3 1.32 7.06 -9.60
N ALA A 4 0.45 7.33 -8.61
CA ALA A 4 0.03 6.32 -7.64
C ALA A 4 -0.68 5.11 -8.30
N ASP A 5 -1.51 5.35 -9.32
CA ASP A 5 -2.19 4.29 -10.07
C ASP A 5 -1.17 3.38 -10.76
N MET A 6 -0.17 3.98 -11.41
CA MET A 6 0.90 3.24 -12.10
C MET A 6 1.72 2.38 -11.12
N VAL A 7 2.03 2.92 -9.94
CA VAL A 7 2.77 2.19 -8.91
C VAL A 7 1.95 0.99 -8.41
N MET A 8 0.66 1.19 -8.11
CA MET A 8 -0.18 0.11 -7.57
C MET A 8 -0.45 -0.97 -8.60
N ALA A 9 -0.70 -0.61 -9.86
CA ALA A 9 -0.84 -1.58 -10.95
C ALA A 9 0.44 -2.43 -11.11
N ALA A 10 1.62 -1.81 -11.05
CA ALA A 10 2.90 -2.53 -11.12
C ALA A 10 3.11 -3.47 -9.93
N LEU A 11 2.81 -3.02 -8.71
CA LEU A 11 2.90 -3.85 -7.50
C LEU A 11 1.94 -5.04 -7.55
N ARG A 12 0.70 -4.81 -8.00
CA ARG A 12 -0.29 -5.89 -8.18
C ARG A 12 0.15 -6.89 -9.23
N ALA A 13 0.67 -6.42 -10.36
CA ALA A 13 1.23 -7.28 -11.41
C ALA A 13 2.42 -8.11 -10.91
N ALA A 14 3.23 -7.56 -9.99
CA ALA A 14 4.32 -8.27 -9.33
C ALA A 14 3.85 -9.25 -8.23
N GLY A 15 2.53 -9.36 -7.97
CA GLY A 15 1.96 -10.30 -7.02
C GLY A 15 1.70 -9.74 -5.62
N ALA A 16 1.93 -8.44 -5.39
CA ALA A 16 1.56 -7.82 -4.11
C ALA A 16 0.04 -7.88 -3.90
N ARG A 17 -0.38 -8.28 -2.69
CA ARG A 17 -1.79 -8.50 -2.34
C ARG A 17 -2.37 -7.42 -1.43
N CYS A 18 -1.51 -6.73 -0.70
CA CYS A 18 -1.88 -5.77 0.33
C CYS A 18 -0.71 -4.84 0.67
N LEU A 19 -1.00 -3.81 1.44
CA LEU A 19 -0.08 -2.77 1.89
C LEU A 19 -0.17 -2.61 3.41
N PHE A 20 0.93 -2.17 4.00
CA PHE A 20 1.04 -1.84 5.43
C PHE A 20 1.59 -0.44 5.57
N GLY A 21 1.05 0.34 6.49
CA GLY A 21 1.56 1.69 6.71
C GLY A 21 0.79 2.47 7.76
N LEU A 22 1.10 3.74 7.86
CA LEU A 22 0.47 4.68 8.77
C LEU A 22 -0.52 5.58 8.02
N PRO A 23 -1.50 6.17 8.72
CA PRO A 23 -2.32 7.20 8.11
C PRO A 23 -1.43 8.42 7.81
N GLY A 24 -1.31 8.76 6.53
CA GLY A 24 -0.57 9.93 6.03
C GLY A 24 -1.45 10.76 5.09
N GLY A 25 -1.11 12.04 4.92
CA GLY A 25 -1.76 12.93 3.93
C GLY A 25 -1.04 12.94 2.58
N GLY A 26 -1.58 13.69 1.61
CA GLY A 26 -0.92 13.90 0.31
C GLY A 26 -0.74 12.61 -0.50
N SER A 27 0.47 12.36 -1.00
CA SER A 27 0.78 11.23 -1.89
C SER A 27 0.51 9.85 -1.26
N SER A 28 0.52 9.74 0.08
CA SER A 28 0.13 8.50 0.76
C SER A 28 -1.37 8.20 0.59
N LEU A 29 -2.23 9.22 0.55
CA LEU A 29 -3.67 9.05 0.26
C LEU A 29 -3.90 8.61 -1.18
N ASP A 30 -3.13 9.16 -2.11
CA ASP A 30 -3.20 8.77 -3.52
C ASP A 30 -2.86 7.28 -3.69
N LEU A 31 -1.80 6.80 -3.02
CA LEU A 31 -1.42 5.39 -3.01
C LEU A 31 -2.49 4.50 -2.36
N MET A 32 -3.08 4.93 -1.23
CA MET A 32 -4.18 4.20 -0.59
C MET A 32 -5.43 4.12 -1.48
N ALA A 33 -5.77 5.20 -2.18
CA ALA A 33 -6.90 5.25 -3.12
C ALA A 33 -6.65 4.35 -4.33
N ALA A 34 -5.47 4.42 -4.93
CA ALA A 34 -5.05 3.58 -6.05
C ALA A 34 -5.05 2.08 -5.67
N ALA A 35 -4.53 1.74 -4.48
CA ALA A 35 -4.52 0.37 -3.99
C ALA A 35 -5.93 -0.20 -3.82
N ARG A 36 -6.86 0.63 -3.31
CA ARG A 36 -8.27 0.26 -3.19
C ARG A 36 -8.90 0.02 -4.56
N ALA A 37 -8.58 0.85 -5.55
CA ALA A 37 -9.07 0.67 -6.92
C ALA A 37 -8.57 -0.65 -7.55
N GLU A 38 -7.33 -1.05 -7.24
CA GLU A 38 -6.76 -2.35 -7.61
C GLU A 38 -7.32 -3.52 -6.76
N GLY A 39 -8.09 -3.26 -5.71
CA GLY A 39 -8.60 -4.29 -4.80
C GLY A 39 -7.55 -4.85 -3.83
N MET A 40 -6.48 -4.12 -3.58
CA MET A 40 -5.48 -4.43 -2.55
C MET A 40 -5.89 -3.83 -1.21
N ALA A 41 -5.82 -4.63 -0.14
CA ALA A 41 -6.12 -4.16 1.21
C ALA A 41 -4.99 -3.28 1.76
N PHE A 42 -5.31 -2.21 2.48
CA PHE A 42 -4.35 -1.40 3.23
C PHE A 42 -4.58 -1.60 4.74
N TYR A 43 -3.57 -2.10 5.44
CA TYR A 43 -3.60 -2.35 6.88
C TYR A 43 -2.83 -1.27 7.64
N LEU A 44 -3.49 -0.65 8.61
CA LEU A 44 -2.90 0.39 9.44
C LEU A 44 -1.98 -0.22 10.51
N ALA A 45 -0.80 0.34 10.63
CA ALA A 45 0.18 0.06 11.68
C ALA A 45 0.24 1.21 12.69
N ARG A 46 0.67 0.91 13.92
CA ARG A 46 0.95 1.92 14.96
C ARG A 46 2.25 2.69 14.69
N THR A 47 3.24 2.05 14.07
CA THR A 47 4.59 2.59 13.82
C THR A 47 5.09 2.13 12.45
N GLU A 48 5.99 2.88 11.83
CA GLU A 48 6.61 2.50 10.55
C GLU A 48 7.31 1.14 10.66
N THR A 49 8.04 0.93 11.77
CA THR A 49 8.70 -0.35 12.05
C THR A 49 7.70 -1.51 12.12
N GLY A 50 6.54 -1.29 12.75
CA GLY A 50 5.47 -2.28 12.80
C GLY A 50 4.94 -2.62 11.41
N ALA A 51 4.74 -1.61 10.55
CA ALA A 51 4.34 -1.82 9.16
C ALA A 51 5.36 -2.68 8.39
N ALA A 52 6.65 -2.38 8.54
CA ALA A 52 7.72 -3.12 7.89
C ALA A 52 7.80 -4.58 8.37
N ILE A 53 7.65 -4.83 9.68
CA ILE A 53 7.63 -6.19 10.24
C ILE A 53 6.42 -6.97 9.70
N MET A 54 5.23 -6.36 9.67
CA MET A 54 4.03 -7.00 9.12
C MET A 54 4.19 -7.35 7.64
N ALA A 55 4.78 -6.44 6.85
CA ALA A 55 5.08 -6.69 5.44
C ALA A 55 6.05 -7.87 5.27
N GLY A 56 7.14 -7.89 6.04
CA GLY A 56 8.12 -8.98 5.99
C GLY A 56 7.56 -10.34 6.45
N ALA A 57 6.62 -10.35 7.39
CA ALA A 57 5.97 -11.58 7.85
C ALA A 57 4.98 -12.17 6.82
N MET A 58 4.53 -11.39 5.84
CA MET A 58 3.55 -11.81 4.82
C MET A 58 4.10 -11.80 3.40
N ALA A 59 5.42 -11.63 3.25
CA ALA A 59 6.13 -11.63 1.97
C ALA A 59 6.28 -13.04 1.37
#